data_AF-A0A7V8ZSJ2-F1
#
_entry.id   AF-A0A7V8ZSJ2-F1
#
_cell.length_a   1.000
_cell.length_b   1.000
_cell.length_c   1.000
_cell.angle_alpha   90.00
_cell.angle_beta   90.00
_cell.angle_gamma   90.00
#
_symmetry.space_group_name_H-M   'P 1'
#
loop_
_entity.id
_entity.type
_entity.pdbx_description
1 polymer ?
#
loop_
_entity_poly.entity_id
_entity_poly.type
_entity_poly.pdbx_seq_one_letter_code
_entity_poly.pdbx_strand_id
1 'polypeptide(L)'
;MLAKRGGSNVEVTFTKWLPTFPTLAGVTGGDVPGTFAGEVLDFVDNGTVAQVKARYEVIGSNAGRSFVALVEGTQNNQTQKAVLNGTVVEGWLVGARVHATFDVISPCPEFGKSVCFTGVIRVMSGSSN
;
A
#
# COMPACT_ATOMS: atom_id res chain seq x y z
N MET A 1 -8.23 -0.57 -38.14
CA MET A 1 -7.33 -1.16 -37.13
C MET A 1 -7.48 -0.39 -35.84
N LEU A 2 -7.97 -1.01 -34.76
CA LEU A 2 -7.83 -0.48 -33.40
C LEU A 2 -7.72 -1.66 -32.43
N ALA A 3 -6.50 -1.91 -31.96
CA ALA A 3 -6.28 -2.76 -30.79
C ALA A 3 -6.49 -1.89 -29.55
N LYS A 4 -7.54 -2.20 -28.77
CA LYS A 4 -7.81 -1.63 -27.44
C LYS A 4 -6.65 -2.06 -26.53
N ARG A 5 -5.71 -1.15 -26.23
CA ARG A 5 -4.68 -1.42 -25.22
C ARG A 5 -5.39 -1.54 -23.88
N GLY A 6 -5.55 -2.76 -23.37
CA GLY A 6 -5.87 -2.97 -21.96
C GLY A 6 -4.80 -2.26 -21.14
N GLY A 7 -5.21 -1.34 -20.26
CA GLY A 7 -4.27 -0.60 -19.43
C GLY A 7 -3.41 -1.58 -18.63
N SER A 8 -2.10 -1.38 -18.63
CA SER A 8 -1.24 -2.14 -17.72
C SER A 8 -1.62 -1.80 -16.27
N ASN A 9 -1.57 -2.81 -15.40
CA ASN A 9 -1.65 -2.58 -13.95
C ASN A 9 -0.54 -1.60 -13.54
N VAL A 10 -0.82 -0.80 -12.51
CA VAL A 10 0.17 0.09 -11.90
C VAL A 10 0.78 -0.61 -10.69
N GLU A 11 2.10 -0.68 -10.63
CA GLU A 11 2.83 -1.28 -9.51
C GLU A 11 3.63 -0.22 -8.75
N VAL A 12 3.28 -0.04 -7.49
CA VAL A 12 3.96 0.89 -6.56
C VAL A 12 4.69 0.07 -5.51
N THR A 13 6.02 0.11 -5.52
CA THR A 13 6.81 -0.44 -4.40
C THR A 13 6.76 0.53 -3.23
N PHE A 14 6.83 0.04 -2.00
CA PHE A 14 6.89 0.90 -0.83
C PHE A 14 7.72 0.29 0.29
N THR A 15 8.26 1.18 1.13
CA THR A 15 8.69 0.85 2.49
C THR A 15 8.05 1.84 3.43
N LYS A 16 7.35 1.35 4.45
CA LYS A 16 6.68 2.19 5.45
C LYS A 16 7.01 1.75 6.87
N TRP A 17 6.79 2.62 7.83
CA TRP A 17 6.97 2.38 9.25
C TRP A 17 5.93 3.16 10.04
N LEU A 18 5.83 2.86 11.34
CA LEU A 18 4.99 3.58 12.29
C LEU A 18 5.87 4.60 13.04
N PRO A 19 5.89 5.89 12.66
CA PRO A 19 6.53 6.91 13.50
C PRO A 19 5.86 7.01 14.87
N THR A 20 4.53 6.90 14.91
CA THR A 20 3.70 6.85 16.11
C THR A 20 2.38 6.18 15.71
N PHE A 21 1.93 5.17 16.44
CA PHE A 21 0.65 4.51 16.12
C PHE A 21 -0.53 5.47 16.37
N PRO A 22 -1.52 5.58 15.47
CA PRO A 22 -1.77 4.74 14.28
C PRO A 22 -1.17 5.26 12.95
N THR A 23 -0.41 6.36 12.96
CA THR A 23 0.12 7.01 11.76
C THR A 23 1.20 6.19 11.06
N LEU A 24 1.15 6.15 9.73
CA LEU A 24 2.14 5.55 8.85
C LEU A 24 2.93 6.62 8.12
N ALA A 25 4.22 6.39 7.94
CA ALA A 25 5.09 7.18 7.09
C ALA A 25 6.00 6.27 6.29
N GLY A 26 6.46 6.71 5.13
CA GLY A 26 7.33 5.91 4.28
C GLY A 26 7.68 6.55 2.94
N VAL A 27 8.19 5.72 2.06
CA VAL A 27 8.60 6.06 0.70
C VAL A 27 7.96 5.11 -0.30
N THR A 28 7.75 5.59 -1.53
CA THR A 28 7.25 4.80 -2.65
C THR A 28 8.21 4.84 -3.84
N GLY A 29 8.16 3.78 -4.66
CA GLY A 29 8.92 3.62 -5.90
C GLY A 29 8.05 2.97 -6.98
N GLY A 30 8.72 2.37 -7.99
CA GLY A 30 8.02 1.76 -9.12
C GLY A 30 7.37 2.83 -10.01
N ASP A 31 6.11 2.62 -10.38
CA ASP A 31 5.36 3.52 -11.27
C ASP A 31 4.99 4.87 -10.62
N VAL A 32 5.03 4.95 -9.28
CA VAL A 32 4.70 6.16 -8.51
C VAL A 32 5.79 6.43 -7.46
N PRO A 33 6.98 6.88 -7.88
CA PRO A 33 8.02 7.27 -6.93
C PRO A 33 7.59 8.50 -6.14
N GLY A 34 7.90 8.52 -4.84
CA GLY A 34 7.48 9.59 -3.94
C GLY A 34 7.47 9.17 -2.47
N THR A 35 6.48 9.67 -1.72
CA THR A 35 6.32 9.37 -0.30
C THR A 35 5.06 8.55 -0.03
N PHE A 36 5.12 7.81 1.09
CA PHE A 36 3.99 7.08 1.65
C PHE A 36 3.54 7.78 2.93
N ALA A 37 2.24 7.99 3.08
CA ALA A 37 1.60 8.39 4.32
C ALA A 37 0.36 7.52 4.57
N GLY A 38 -0.23 7.65 5.74
CA GLY A 38 -1.51 7.00 6.01
C GLY A 38 -1.75 6.75 7.49
N GLU A 39 -2.74 5.91 7.75
CA GLU A 39 -3.20 5.61 9.10
C GLU A 39 -3.76 4.19 9.17
N VAL A 40 -3.48 3.49 10.26
CA VAL A 40 -4.18 2.24 10.62
C VAL A 40 -5.50 2.59 11.28
N LEU A 41 -6.60 2.26 10.61
CA LEU A 41 -7.97 2.60 11.04
C LEU A 41 -8.53 1.59 12.03
N ASP A 42 -8.17 0.32 11.88
CA ASP A 42 -8.58 -0.77 12.76
C ASP A 42 -7.49 -1.84 12.79
N PHE A 43 -7.26 -2.40 13.97
CA PHE A 43 -6.22 -3.40 14.20
C PHE A 43 -6.65 -4.36 15.31
N VAL A 44 -6.91 -5.61 14.94
CA VAL A 44 -7.29 -6.67 15.89
C VAL A 44 -6.31 -7.83 15.75
N ASP A 45 -5.50 -8.05 16.78
CA ASP A 45 -4.45 -9.07 16.79
C ASP A 45 -4.76 -10.16 17.82
N ASN A 46 -4.68 -11.43 17.39
CA ASN A 46 -4.84 -12.61 18.24
C ASN A 46 -3.51 -13.32 18.54
N GLY A 47 -2.38 -12.72 18.20
CA GLY A 47 -1.02 -13.24 18.36
C GLY A 47 -0.52 -14.04 17.15
N THR A 48 -1.41 -14.61 16.34
CA THR A 48 -1.04 -15.37 15.13
C THR A 48 -1.35 -14.60 13.85
N VAL A 49 -2.53 -13.98 13.81
CA VAL A 49 -3.01 -13.18 12.70
C VAL A 49 -3.53 -11.86 13.24
N ALA A 50 -3.12 -10.77 12.61
CA ALA A 50 -3.71 -9.47 12.81
C ALA A 50 -4.62 -9.11 11.63
N GLN A 51 -5.86 -8.72 11.94
CA GLN A 51 -6.76 -8.06 11.01
C GLN A 51 -6.39 -6.57 10.96
N VAL A 52 -6.27 -6.03 9.76
CA VAL A 52 -5.83 -4.65 9.54
C VAL A 52 -6.80 -3.95 8.61
N LYS A 53 -7.23 -2.74 8.98
CA LYS A 53 -7.83 -1.76 8.06
C LYS A 53 -6.97 -0.52 8.07
N ALA A 54 -6.70 0.06 6.91
CA ALA A 54 -5.83 1.22 6.81
C ALA A 54 -6.24 2.15 5.66
N ARG A 55 -5.94 3.44 5.85
CA ARG A 55 -5.89 4.44 4.79
C ARG A 55 -4.46 4.55 4.31
N TYR A 56 -4.23 4.28 3.02
CA TYR A 56 -2.92 4.42 2.38
C TYR A 56 -2.92 5.65 1.48
N GLU A 57 -1.91 6.49 1.63
CA GLU A 57 -1.71 7.69 0.83
C GLU A 57 -0.40 7.55 0.08
N VAL A 58 -0.48 7.42 -1.24
CA VAL A 58 0.67 7.41 -2.14
C VAL A 58 0.78 8.80 -2.74
N ILE A 59 1.83 9.51 -2.37
CA ILE A 59 2.08 10.89 -2.78
C ILE A 59 3.21 10.87 -3.79
N GLY A 60 2.85 10.86 -5.07
CA GLY A 60 3.82 10.80 -6.15
C GLY A 60 4.55 12.13 -6.32
N SER A 61 5.82 12.08 -6.72
CA SER A 61 6.59 13.27 -7.12
C SER A 61 5.92 14.05 -8.26
N ASN A 62 5.11 13.35 -9.08
CA ASN A 62 4.09 13.97 -9.91
C ASN A 62 2.76 13.97 -9.15
N ALA A 63 2.28 15.16 -8.76
CA ALA A 63 1.03 15.31 -8.01
C ALA A 63 -0.17 14.64 -8.70
N GLY A 64 -0.21 14.62 -10.04
CA GLY A 64 -1.27 13.97 -10.83
C GLY A 64 -1.24 12.44 -10.82
N ARG A 65 -0.26 11.81 -10.16
CA ARG A 65 -0.14 10.37 -9.95
C ARG A 65 -0.35 9.96 -8.48
N SER A 66 -0.77 10.89 -7.63
CA SER A 66 -1.05 10.61 -6.22
C SER A 66 -2.45 10.02 -6.04
N PHE A 67 -2.61 9.14 -5.07
CA PHE A 67 -3.90 8.54 -4.76
C PHE A 67 -4.01 8.11 -3.29
N VAL A 68 -5.26 7.95 -2.85
CA VAL A 68 -5.58 7.40 -1.53
C VAL A 68 -6.38 6.12 -1.72
N ALA A 69 -5.98 5.06 -1.02
CA ALA A 69 -6.73 3.80 -0.98
C ALA A 69 -7.17 3.46 0.44
N LEU A 70 -8.39 2.93 0.56
CA LEU A 70 -8.81 2.20 1.76
C LEU A 70 -8.57 0.73 1.52
N VAL A 71 -7.78 0.11 2.41
CA VAL A 71 -7.36 -1.28 2.31
C VAL A 71 -7.66 -2.03 3.59
N GLU A 72 -8.00 -3.31 3.46
CA GLU A 72 -8.20 -4.22 4.58
C GLU A 72 -7.68 -5.62 4.27
N GLY A 73 -7.34 -6.38 5.31
CA GLY A 73 -6.89 -7.76 5.16
C GLY A 73 -6.13 -8.24 6.39
N THR A 74 -5.19 -9.15 6.16
CA THR A 74 -4.54 -9.90 7.24
C THR A 74 -3.03 -9.83 7.17
N GLN A 75 -2.40 -9.72 8.33
CA GLN A 75 -0.99 -10.01 8.56
C GLN A 75 -0.85 -11.32 9.32
N ASN A 76 -0.01 -12.23 8.84
CA ASN A 76 0.41 -13.41 9.57
C ASN A 76 1.68 -13.09 10.36
N ASN A 77 1.59 -13.15 11.69
CA ASN A 77 2.68 -12.80 12.61
C ASN A 77 3.75 -13.90 12.70
N GLN A 78 3.49 -15.12 12.21
CA GLN A 78 4.49 -16.18 12.16
C GLN A 78 5.36 -16.08 10.91
N THR A 79 4.73 -15.84 9.75
CA THR A 79 5.45 -15.70 8.48
C THR A 79 5.94 -14.28 8.23
N GLN A 80 5.47 -13.31 9.02
CA GLN A 80 5.78 -11.88 8.89
C GLN A 80 5.39 -11.34 7.51
N LYS A 81 4.25 -11.80 6.98
CA LYS A 81 3.70 -11.40 5.67
C LYS A 81 2.27 -10.90 5.81
N ALA A 82 1.88 -9.97 4.96
CA ALA A 82 0.53 -9.46 4.91
C ALA A 82 -0.01 -9.36 3.49
N VAL A 83 -1.33 -9.50 3.38
CA VAL A 83 -2.09 -9.31 2.16
C VAL A 83 -3.30 -8.45 2.49
N LEU A 84 -3.40 -7.29 1.84
CA LEU A 84 -4.52 -6.36 1.95
C LEU A 84 -5.14 -6.13 0.58
N ASN A 85 -6.46 -5.98 0.53
CA ASN A 85 -7.20 -5.61 -0.66
C ASN A 85 -8.00 -4.35 -0.39
N GLY A 86 -8.33 -3.61 -1.43
CA GLY A 86 -9.03 -2.35 -1.25
C GLY A 86 -9.43 -1.68 -2.54
N THR A 87 -9.72 -0.39 -2.42
CA THR A 87 -10.11 0.47 -3.54
C THR A 87 -9.51 1.85 -3.37
N VAL A 88 -9.12 2.48 -4.48
CA VAL A 88 -8.74 3.89 -4.49
C VAL A 88 -9.99 4.75 -4.27
N VAL A 89 -9.97 5.58 -3.24
CA VAL A 89 -11.09 6.44 -2.84
C VAL A 89 -10.90 7.92 -3.20
N GLU A 90 -9.65 8.37 -3.39
CA GLU A 90 -9.33 9.75 -3.78
C GLU A 90 -8.13 9.79 -4.76
N GLY A 91 -8.09 10.81 -5.62
CA GLY A 91 -6.96 11.10 -6.50
C GLY A 91 -6.95 10.32 -7.81
N TRP A 92 -5.75 9.93 -8.25
CA TRP A 92 -5.55 9.21 -9.50
C TRP A 92 -6.08 7.77 -9.40
N LEU A 93 -6.83 7.31 -10.42
CA LEU A 93 -7.43 5.96 -10.47
C LEU A 93 -8.52 5.68 -9.43
N VAL A 94 -9.25 6.71 -8.95
CA VAL A 94 -10.44 6.51 -8.09
C VAL A 94 -11.36 5.43 -8.64
N GLY A 95 -11.80 4.54 -7.74
CA GLY A 95 -12.62 3.37 -8.05
C GLY A 95 -11.83 2.13 -8.49
N ALA A 96 -10.52 2.25 -8.76
CA ALA A 96 -9.69 1.10 -9.11
C ALA A 96 -9.46 0.19 -7.90
N ARG A 97 -9.44 -1.12 -8.14
CA ARG A 97 -9.15 -2.11 -7.10
C ARG A 97 -7.65 -2.11 -6.78
N VAL A 98 -7.36 -2.31 -5.50
CA VAL A 98 -6.01 -2.36 -4.96
C VAL A 98 -5.75 -3.73 -4.36
N HIS A 99 -4.57 -4.28 -4.64
CA HIS A 99 -4.02 -5.44 -3.95
C HIS A 99 -2.62 -5.10 -3.44
N ALA A 100 -2.44 -5.12 -2.13
CA ALA A 100 -1.18 -4.80 -1.49
C ALA A 100 -0.63 -6.02 -0.73
N THR A 101 0.65 -6.32 -0.93
CA THR A 101 1.37 -7.35 -0.18
C THR A 101 2.60 -6.74 0.45
N PHE A 102 2.92 -7.10 1.69
CA PHE A 102 4.16 -6.67 2.32
C PHE A 102 4.74 -7.69 3.28
N ASP A 103 6.04 -7.57 3.50
CA ASP A 103 6.79 -8.28 4.52
C ASP A 103 7.10 -7.33 5.68
N VAL A 104 7.09 -7.85 6.90
CA VAL A 104 7.54 -7.14 8.10
C VAL A 104 9.04 -7.40 8.27
N ILE A 105 9.83 -6.34 8.33
CA ILE A 105 11.29 -6.38 8.40
C ILE A 105 11.75 -5.82 9.74
N SER A 106 12.51 -6.63 10.49
CA SER A 106 13.08 -6.25 11.78
C SER A 106 14.46 -6.92 11.97
N PRO A 107 15.55 -6.17 12.24
CA PRO A 107 15.60 -4.70 12.29
C PRO A 107 15.49 -4.06 10.90
N CYS A 108 15.12 -2.78 10.82
CA CYS A 108 15.05 -2.01 9.56
C CYS A 108 16.07 -0.85 9.53
N PRO A 109 17.38 -1.17 9.40
CA PRO A 109 18.45 -0.17 9.51
C PRO A 109 18.47 0.84 8.36
N GLU A 110 17.98 0.47 7.17
CA GLU A 110 17.96 1.34 5.97
C GLU A 110 17.26 2.68 6.24
N PHE A 111 16.22 2.68 7.07
CA PHE A 111 15.46 3.87 7.44
C PHE A 111 15.68 4.30 8.91
N GLY A 112 16.66 3.69 9.59
CA GLY A 112 16.92 3.90 11.00
C GLY A 112 15.72 3.55 11.90
N LYS A 113 14.97 2.50 11.56
CA LYS A 113 13.77 2.04 12.28
C LYS A 113 13.96 0.66 12.88
N SER A 114 13.28 0.39 13.99
CA SER A 114 13.23 -0.96 14.58
C SER A 114 12.48 -1.93 13.67
N VAL A 115 11.35 -1.50 13.11
CA VAL A 115 10.52 -2.29 12.21
C VAL A 115 10.09 -1.44 11.02
N CYS A 116 10.07 -2.03 9.84
CA CYS A 116 9.40 -1.47 8.66
C CYS A 116 8.63 -2.55 7.91
N PHE A 117 7.81 -2.10 6.96
CA PHE A 117 6.94 -2.93 6.15
C PHE A 117 7.25 -2.63 4.69
N THR A 118 7.79 -3.61 3.97
CA THR A 118 8.23 -3.44 2.59
C THR A 118 7.37 -4.28 1.66
N GLY A 119 6.87 -3.68 0.58
CA GLY A 119 5.86 -4.34 -0.23
C GLY A 119 5.59 -3.71 -1.58
N VAL A 120 4.52 -4.20 -2.21
CA VAL A 120 4.01 -3.74 -3.49
C VAL A 120 2.51 -3.50 -3.39
N ILE A 121 2.06 -2.38 -3.94
CA ILE A 121 0.66 -2.06 -4.18
C ILE A 121 0.42 -2.22 -5.69
N ARG A 122 -0.47 -3.13 -6.06
CA ARG A 122 -0.97 -3.27 -7.43
C ARG A 122 -2.31 -2.59 -7.56
N VAL A 123 -2.40 -1.59 -8.43
CA VAL A 123 -3.66 -0.94 -8.78
C VAL A 123 -4.13 -1.51 -10.12
N MET A 124 -5.26 -2.21 -10.08
CA MET A 124 -5.87 -2.82 -11.26
C MET A 124 -6.61 -1.74 -12.04
N SER A 125 -6.06 -1.32 -13.17
CA SER A 125 -6.74 -0.40 -14.08
C SER A 125 -7.99 -1.08 -14.62
N GLY A 126 -9.17 -0.52 -14.30
CA GLY A 126 -10.43 -1.07 -14.76
C GLY A 126 -10.45 -1.12 -16.29
N SER A 127 -10.80 -2.27 -16.85
CA SER A 127 -11.16 -2.38 -18.27
C SER A 127 -12.36 -1.45 -18.49
N SER A 128 -12.14 -0.31 -19.15
CA SER A 128 -13.23 0.52 -19.64
C SER A 128 -14.02 -0.31 -20.64
N ASN A 129 -15.26 -0.68 -20.29
CA ASN A 129 -16.19 -1.31 -21.23
C ASN A 129 -16.61 -0.26 -22.25
#